data_AF-A0A101F1B9-F1
#
_entry.id   AF-A0A101F1B9-F1
#
_cell.length_a   1.000
_cell.length_b   1.000
_cell.length_c   1.000
_cell.angle_alpha   90.00
_cell.angle_beta   90.00
_cell.angle_gamma   90.00
#
_symmetry.space_group_name_H-M   'P 1'
#
loop_
_entity.id
_entity.type
_entity.pdbx_description
1 polymer ?
#
loop_
_entity_poly.entity_id
_entity_poly.type
_entity_poly.pdbx_seq_one_letter_code
_entity_poly.pdbx_strand_id
1 'polypeptide(L)'
;MFKVNGDKIRLSLGKNFTKEFGVRFLEFKLPSTVVGKKIKEVRIVPRCKGLWFEIEYVYEVEPQKADLDYNKYLSIDLGLDNFATCVPTSGTPFIIEGRGLKSFNRWWDRENAKLQSIYDKQGIKMGRKKAWFLRKRRNVINNFMNQAMNYIVKYCLKNKIGNIVIGELKEIKNGMNLGRRNNQNFQYIPYGLFKQKLKLKCEYYGINYIEVDEAYTSQTCSVCGDVNRNNRKYRGLYICKKCGNVMNTDVNGAINILKKVAPDSGRIGGSGRVNRPVRVRLPATGCR
;
A
#
# COMPACT_ATOMS: atom_id res chain seq x y z
N MET A 1 21.74 3.46 -25.21
CA MET A 1 20.61 3.90 -26.07
C MET A 1 19.75 2.68 -26.41
N PHE A 2 18.42 2.80 -26.35
CA PHE A 2 17.50 1.70 -26.66
C PHE A 2 16.67 2.00 -27.91
N LYS A 3 16.24 0.96 -28.61
CA LYS A 3 15.30 1.02 -29.74
C LYS A 3 14.14 0.08 -29.49
N VAL A 4 12.93 0.52 -29.80
CA VAL A 4 11.72 -0.31 -29.73
C VAL A 4 11.36 -0.74 -31.16
N ASN A 5 11.30 -2.05 -31.39
CA ASN A 5 10.99 -2.65 -32.68
C ASN A 5 9.77 -3.57 -32.50
N GLY A 6 8.57 -3.05 -32.76
CA GLY A 6 7.33 -3.81 -32.57
C GLY A 6 7.15 -4.26 -31.11
N ASP A 7 7.15 -5.57 -30.88
CA ASP A 7 7.02 -6.19 -29.55
C ASP A 7 8.35 -6.41 -28.82
N LYS A 8 9.46 -5.89 -29.36
CA LYS A 8 10.80 -6.07 -28.78
C LYS A 8 11.49 -4.75 -28.46
N ILE A 9 12.36 -4.81 -27.46
CA ILE A 9 13.29 -3.73 -27.13
C ILE A 9 14.73 -4.20 -27.30
N ARG A 10 15.53 -3.35 -27.94
CA ARG A 10 16.96 -3.55 -28.16
C ARG A 10 17.75 -2.52 -27.37
N LEU A 11 18.54 -2.97 -26.42
CA LEU A 11 19.45 -2.16 -25.60
C LEU A 11 20.86 -2.28 -26.17
N SER A 12 21.41 -1.18 -26.69
CA SER A 12 22.79 -1.15 -27.19
C SER A 12 23.77 -1.11 -26.02
N LEU A 13 24.77 -1.98 -26.05
CA LEU A 13 25.84 -2.04 -25.03
C LEU A 13 27.03 -1.17 -25.45
N GLY A 14 27.88 -0.82 -24.48
CA GLY A 14 29.07 0.00 -24.73
C GLY A 14 30.12 -0.74 -25.55
N LYS A 15 30.92 0.01 -26.34
CA LYS A 15 31.99 -0.56 -27.19
C LYS A 15 32.96 -1.46 -26.41
N ASN A 16 33.34 -1.08 -25.19
CA ASN A 16 34.23 -1.87 -24.34
C ASN A 16 33.62 -3.23 -23.97
N PHE A 17 32.34 -3.24 -23.58
CA PHE A 17 31.61 -4.47 -23.27
C PHE A 17 31.51 -5.40 -24.48
N THR A 18 31.29 -4.85 -25.68
CA THR A 18 31.25 -5.64 -26.91
C THR A 18 32.60 -6.26 -27.26
N LYS A 19 33.71 -5.54 -27.03
CA LYS A 19 35.06 -6.10 -27.24
C LYS A 19 35.35 -7.26 -26.28
N GLU A 20 34.93 -7.13 -25.03
CA GLU A 20 35.21 -8.11 -23.99
C GLU A 20 34.30 -9.36 -24.10
N PHE A 21 33.00 -9.17 -24.34
CA PHE A 21 32.01 -10.25 -24.29
C PHE A 21 31.44 -10.67 -25.65
N GLY A 22 31.80 -9.98 -26.74
CA GLY A 22 31.26 -10.24 -28.09
C GLY A 22 29.78 -9.84 -28.27
N VAL A 23 29.12 -9.32 -27.23
CA VAL A 23 27.70 -8.95 -27.27
C VAL A 23 27.54 -7.44 -27.53
N ARG A 24 26.89 -7.11 -28.64
CA ARG A 24 26.69 -5.71 -29.07
C ARG A 24 25.38 -5.10 -28.56
N PHE A 25 24.36 -5.92 -28.34
CA PHE A 25 23.06 -5.49 -27.88
C PHE A 25 22.35 -6.61 -27.11
N LEU A 26 21.49 -6.23 -26.18
CA LEU A 26 20.54 -7.13 -25.54
C LEU A 26 19.16 -6.90 -26.16
N GLU A 27 18.45 -7.98 -26.47
CA GLU A 27 17.10 -7.93 -27.02
C GLU A 27 16.13 -8.67 -26.10
N PHE A 28 15.01 -8.02 -25.76
CA PHE A 28 13.99 -8.57 -24.89
C PHE A 28 12.61 -8.35 -25.49
N LYS A 29 11.68 -9.30 -25.27
CA LYS A 29 10.26 -9.09 -25.57
C LYS A 29 9.65 -8.14 -24.55
N LEU A 30 8.87 -7.18 -25.03
CA LEU A 30 8.08 -6.28 -24.20
C LEU A 30 6.89 -7.04 -23.60
N PRO A 31 6.56 -6.82 -22.32
CA PRO A 31 5.31 -7.31 -21.77
C PRO A 31 4.11 -6.76 -22.53
N SER A 32 3.05 -7.55 -22.71
CA SER A 32 1.84 -7.15 -23.43
C SER A 32 1.21 -5.84 -22.91
N THR A 33 1.38 -5.54 -21.62
CA THR A 33 0.90 -4.29 -21.00
C THR A 33 1.69 -3.04 -21.38
N VAL A 34 2.90 -3.21 -21.94
CA VAL A 34 3.82 -2.12 -22.32
C VAL A 34 3.91 -1.98 -23.85
N VAL A 35 3.57 -3.03 -24.61
CA VAL A 35 3.53 -2.98 -26.07
C VAL A 35 2.65 -1.80 -26.54
N GLY A 36 3.17 -1.01 -27.48
CA GLY A 36 2.51 0.18 -28.02
C GLY A 36 2.60 1.44 -27.13
N LYS A 37 3.18 1.37 -25.94
CA LYS A 37 3.41 2.55 -25.09
C LYS A 37 4.71 3.27 -25.47
N LYS A 38 4.74 4.59 -25.30
CA LYS A 38 5.94 5.41 -25.50
C LYS A 38 6.87 5.26 -24.28
N ILE A 39 7.88 4.42 -24.43
CA ILE A 39 8.88 4.13 -23.39
C ILE A 39 9.86 5.31 -23.27
N LYS A 40 10.04 5.82 -22.05
CA LYS A 40 10.99 6.88 -21.69
C LYS A 40 12.32 6.32 -21.21
N GLU A 41 12.27 5.30 -20.36
CA GLU A 41 13.44 4.75 -19.69
C GLU A 41 13.26 3.25 -19.53
N VAL A 42 14.35 2.50 -19.71
CA VAL A 42 14.41 1.08 -19.37
C VAL A 42 15.59 0.84 -18.45
N ARG A 43 15.31 0.29 -17.28
CA ARG A 43 16.33 -0.04 -16.28
C ARG A 43 16.46 -1.54 -16.15
N ILE A 44 17.70 -2.03 -16.20
CA ILE A 44 18.04 -3.39 -15.82
C ILE A 44 18.66 -3.34 -14.43
N VAL A 45 17.93 -3.85 -13.44
CA VAL A 45 18.34 -3.79 -12.04
C VAL A 45 18.83 -5.17 -11.60
N PRO A 46 20.14 -5.35 -11.37
CA PRO A 46 20.65 -6.61 -10.83
C PRO A 46 20.19 -6.77 -9.39
N ARG A 47 19.69 -7.96 -9.06
CA ARG A 47 19.24 -8.31 -7.70
C ARG A 47 20.08 -9.46 -7.16
N CYS A 48 20.35 -9.39 -5.85
CA CYS A 48 21.09 -10.44 -5.13
C CYS A 48 22.43 -10.80 -5.82
N LYS A 49 23.26 -9.78 -6.13
CA LYS A 49 24.54 -9.93 -6.85
C LYS A 49 24.40 -10.54 -8.26
N GLY A 50 23.34 -10.21 -8.99
CA GLY A 50 23.13 -10.68 -10.37
C GLY A 50 22.57 -12.10 -10.48
N LEU A 51 22.12 -12.71 -9.37
CA LEU A 51 21.40 -13.99 -9.42
C LEU A 51 20.10 -13.91 -10.22
N TRP A 52 19.53 -12.71 -10.34
CA TRP A 52 18.43 -12.40 -11.25
C TRP A 52 18.39 -10.89 -11.53
N PHE A 53 17.65 -10.54 -12.57
CA PHE A 53 17.50 -9.16 -13.04
C PHE A 53 16.02 -8.77 -13.07
N GLU A 54 15.73 -7.55 -12.68
CA GLU A 54 14.44 -6.90 -12.95
C GLU A 54 14.61 -5.95 -14.13
N ILE A 55 13.69 -6.02 -15.08
CA ILE A 55 13.61 -5.03 -16.16
C ILE A 55 12.44 -4.12 -15.83
N GLU A 56 12.73 -2.86 -15.55
CA GLU A 56 11.73 -1.83 -15.26
C GLU A 56 11.54 -0.97 -16.51
N TYR A 57 10.28 -0.81 -16.92
CA TYR A 57 9.89 0.04 -18.04
C TYR A 57 9.18 1.28 -17.51
N VAL A 58 9.73 2.46 -17.80
CA VAL A 58 9.07 3.75 -17.55
C VAL A 58 8.51 4.23 -18.87
N TYR A 59 7.21 4.48 -18.92
CA TYR A 59 6.50 4.87 -20.14
C TYR A 59 5.46 5.95 -19.87
N GLU A 60 5.13 6.71 -20.89
CA GLU A 60 4.05 7.70 -20.83
C GLU A 60 2.68 7.01 -20.88
N VAL A 61 1.77 7.53 -20.07
CA VAL A 61 0.37 7.10 -20.04
C VAL A 61 -0.49 8.35 -20.02
N GLU A 62 -1.46 8.40 -20.92
CA GLU A 62 -2.48 9.44 -20.89
C GLU A 62 -3.44 9.20 -19.72
N PRO A 63 -3.67 10.20 -18.85
CA PRO A 63 -4.60 10.06 -17.73
C PRO A 63 -6.03 9.77 -18.22
N GLN A 64 -6.69 8.80 -17.60
CA GLN A 64 -8.09 8.48 -17.82
C GLN A 64 -8.94 9.16 -16.74
N LYS A 65 -9.12 10.48 -16.84
CA LYS A 65 -9.92 11.24 -15.86
C LYS A 65 -11.37 10.75 -15.86
N ALA A 66 -11.85 10.36 -14.68
CA ALA A 66 -13.23 9.91 -14.50
C ALA A 66 -14.16 11.08 -14.16
N ASP A 67 -15.47 10.89 -14.36
CA ASP A 67 -16.51 11.78 -13.85
C ASP A 67 -16.66 11.57 -12.33
N LEU A 68 -16.17 12.52 -11.54
CA LEU A 68 -16.05 12.44 -10.09
C LEU A 68 -16.70 13.64 -9.40
N ASP A 69 -17.27 13.40 -8.23
CA ASP A 69 -17.82 14.44 -7.36
C ASP A 69 -16.79 14.81 -6.28
N TYR A 70 -16.23 16.01 -6.40
CA TYR A 70 -15.22 16.54 -5.48
C TYR A 70 -15.81 17.05 -4.15
N ASN A 71 -17.12 16.92 -3.92
CA ASN A 71 -17.71 17.07 -2.60
C ASN A 71 -17.71 15.75 -1.81
N LYS A 72 -17.38 14.63 -2.47
CA LYS A 72 -17.27 13.32 -1.82
C LYS A 72 -15.83 12.99 -1.49
N TYR A 73 -15.66 12.42 -0.30
CA TYR A 73 -14.37 12.04 0.24
C TYR A 73 -14.35 10.56 0.65
N LEU A 74 -13.19 9.93 0.55
CA LEU A 74 -12.88 8.66 1.19
C LEU A 74 -11.69 8.87 2.12
N SER A 75 -11.92 8.77 3.42
CA SER A 75 -10.85 8.79 4.41
C SER A 75 -10.28 7.40 4.62
N ILE A 76 -8.96 7.28 4.67
CA ILE A 76 -8.22 6.03 4.81
C ILE A 76 -7.31 6.13 6.03
N ASP A 77 -7.59 5.27 7.01
CA ASP A 77 -6.72 5.03 8.18
C ASP A 77 -5.94 3.73 7.95
N LEU A 78 -4.60 3.80 8.02
CA LEU A 78 -3.73 2.66 7.76
C LEU A 78 -3.35 1.95 9.06
N GLY A 79 -3.34 0.62 9.05
CA GLY A 79 -3.00 -0.18 10.23
C GLY A 79 -2.39 -1.53 9.90
N LEU A 80 -2.06 -2.32 10.93
CA LEU A 80 -1.49 -3.67 10.76
C LEU A 80 -2.56 -4.75 10.58
N ASP A 81 -3.48 -4.86 11.55
CA ASP A 81 -4.49 -5.94 11.57
C ASP A 81 -5.64 -5.63 10.60
N ASN A 82 -6.09 -4.38 10.63
CA ASN A 82 -6.91 -3.74 9.61
C ASN A 82 -5.94 -2.92 8.75
N PHE A 83 -5.61 -3.41 7.55
CA PHE A 83 -4.60 -2.80 6.71
C PHE A 83 -4.98 -1.37 6.30
N ALA A 84 -6.23 -1.21 5.88
CA ALA A 84 -6.81 0.08 5.54
C ALA A 84 -8.28 0.10 5.98
N THR A 85 -8.64 1.03 6.85
CA THR A 85 -10.02 1.34 7.23
C THR A 85 -10.47 2.54 6.41
N CYS A 86 -11.46 2.33 5.55
CA CYS A 86 -11.92 3.31 4.57
C CYS A 86 -13.32 3.78 4.93
N VAL A 87 -13.47 5.09 5.14
CA VAL A 87 -14.73 5.73 5.53
C VAL A 87 -15.13 6.76 4.47
N PRO A 88 -16.18 6.51 3.69
CA PRO A 88 -16.69 7.48 2.72
C PRO A 88 -17.54 8.54 3.42
N THR A 89 -17.65 9.74 2.83
CA THR A 89 -18.63 10.76 3.25
C THR A 89 -20.07 10.25 3.14
N SER A 90 -20.34 9.44 2.12
CA SER A 90 -21.65 8.84 1.86
C SER A 90 -21.51 7.33 1.61
N GLY A 91 -22.21 6.52 2.41
CA GLY A 91 -22.26 5.07 2.25
C GLY A 91 -21.64 4.29 3.42
N THR A 92 -21.42 2.99 3.20
CA THR A 92 -20.93 2.07 4.23
C THR A 92 -19.40 2.06 4.29
N PRO A 93 -18.80 2.23 5.48
CA PRO A 93 -17.36 2.01 5.66
C PRO A 93 -16.93 0.59 5.31
N PHE A 94 -15.69 0.41 4.89
CA PHE A 94 -15.12 -0.91 4.66
C PHE A 94 -13.69 -1.01 5.20
N ILE A 95 -13.28 -2.23 5.53
CA ILE A 95 -11.97 -2.52 6.11
C ILE A 95 -11.29 -3.59 5.27
N ILE A 96 -10.11 -3.27 4.75
CA ILE A 96 -9.23 -4.25 4.11
C ILE A 96 -8.43 -4.97 5.21
N GLU A 97 -8.56 -6.28 5.28
CA GLU A 97 -7.88 -7.06 6.31
C GLU A 97 -6.36 -7.19 6.05
N GLY A 98 -5.54 -6.88 7.06
CA GLY A 98 -4.08 -7.04 7.02
C GLY A 98 -3.55 -8.31 7.70
N ARG A 99 -4.41 -9.04 8.43
CA ARG A 99 -4.02 -10.26 9.18
C ARG A 99 -3.37 -11.34 8.32
N GLY A 100 -3.82 -11.51 7.08
CA GLY A 100 -3.23 -12.47 6.13
C GLY A 100 -1.77 -12.11 5.79
N LEU A 101 -1.52 -10.84 5.47
CA LEU A 101 -0.18 -10.31 5.21
C LEU A 101 0.71 -10.41 6.45
N LYS A 102 0.17 -10.09 7.63
CA LYS A 102 0.87 -10.28 8.92
C LYS A 102 1.25 -11.74 9.17
N SER A 103 0.35 -12.67 8.87
CA SER A 103 0.63 -14.11 9.01
C SER A 103 1.74 -14.55 8.07
N PHE A 104 1.70 -14.11 6.82
CA PHE A 104 2.74 -14.36 5.83
C PHE A 104 4.10 -13.80 6.27
N ASN A 105 4.16 -12.56 6.77
CA ASN A 105 5.40 -11.97 7.27
C ASN A 105 5.99 -12.79 8.43
N ARG A 106 5.16 -13.23 9.39
CA ARG A 106 5.61 -14.11 10.49
C ARG A 106 6.15 -15.45 10.01
N TRP A 107 5.52 -16.06 9.01
CA TRP A 107 6.05 -17.27 8.38
C TRP A 107 7.37 -16.98 7.69
N TRP A 108 7.45 -15.90 6.91
CA TRP A 108 8.65 -15.51 6.19
C TRP A 108 9.82 -15.24 7.14
N ASP A 109 9.61 -14.54 8.24
CA ASP A 109 10.67 -14.24 9.23
C ASP A 109 11.27 -15.52 9.81
N ARG A 110 10.42 -16.48 10.21
CA ARG A 110 10.87 -17.77 10.75
C ARG A 110 11.71 -18.54 9.74
N GLU A 111 11.24 -18.65 8.51
CA GLU A 111 11.95 -19.36 7.45
C GLU A 111 13.22 -18.62 7.00
N ASN A 112 13.19 -17.29 6.97
CA ASN A 112 14.34 -16.46 6.64
C ASN A 112 15.46 -16.61 7.68
N ALA A 113 15.10 -16.67 8.98
CA ALA A 113 16.03 -16.86 10.07
C ALA A 113 16.68 -18.26 10.04
N LYS A 114 15.89 -19.32 9.82
CA LYS A 114 16.42 -20.68 9.61
C LYS A 114 17.41 -20.71 8.44
N LEU A 115 17.02 -20.14 7.31
CA LEU A 115 17.87 -20.11 6.11
C LEU A 115 19.13 -19.28 6.33
N GLN A 116 19.04 -18.16 7.06
CA GLN A 116 20.19 -17.34 7.42
C GLN A 116 21.17 -18.12 8.29
N SER A 117 20.69 -18.81 9.32
CA SER A 117 21.54 -19.62 10.20
C SER A 117 22.32 -20.71 9.45
N ILE A 118 21.68 -21.38 8.49
CA ILE A 118 22.35 -22.37 7.63
C ILE A 118 23.44 -21.71 6.79
N TYR A 119 23.14 -20.54 6.21
CA TYR A 119 24.06 -19.80 5.35
C TYR A 119 25.26 -19.27 6.12
N ASP A 120 25.05 -18.77 7.34
CA ASP A 120 26.11 -18.30 8.23
C ASP A 120 27.07 -19.44 8.58
N LYS A 121 26.56 -20.63 8.92
CA LYS A 121 27.38 -21.83 9.16
C LYS A 121 28.19 -22.28 7.94
N GLN A 122 27.70 -22.00 6.74
CA GLN A 122 28.37 -22.33 5.48
C GLN A 122 29.26 -21.19 4.95
N GLY A 123 29.32 -20.04 5.64
CA GLY A 123 30.04 -18.86 5.16
C GLY A 123 29.43 -18.22 3.90
N ILE A 124 28.19 -18.57 3.53
CA ILE A 124 27.53 -18.12 2.31
C ILE A 124 26.75 -16.84 2.59
N LYS A 125 27.15 -15.70 2.01
CA LYS A 125 26.42 -14.43 2.16
C LYS A 125 25.08 -14.39 1.40
N MET A 126 25.04 -14.96 0.19
CA MET A 126 23.86 -14.91 -0.69
C MET A 126 23.87 -16.11 -1.65
N GLY A 127 22.70 -16.73 -1.84
CA GLY A 127 22.55 -17.94 -2.64
C GLY A 127 21.17 -18.02 -3.29
N ARG A 128 21.00 -18.95 -4.24
CA ARG A 128 19.78 -19.07 -5.07
C ARG A 128 18.51 -19.21 -4.23
N LYS A 129 18.54 -20.02 -3.17
CA LYS A 129 17.38 -20.24 -2.28
C LYS A 129 16.99 -18.95 -1.54
N LYS A 130 17.96 -18.20 -1.02
CA LYS A 130 17.73 -16.90 -0.37
C LYS A 130 17.18 -15.86 -1.35
N ALA A 131 17.77 -15.78 -2.55
CA ALA A 131 17.31 -14.88 -3.60
C ALA A 131 15.86 -15.18 -4.03
N TRP A 132 15.51 -16.46 -4.23
CA TRP A 132 14.14 -16.89 -4.48
C TRP A 132 13.20 -16.49 -3.35
N PHE A 133 13.62 -16.65 -2.09
CA PHE A 133 12.81 -16.34 -0.92
C PHE A 133 12.51 -14.84 -0.79
N LEU A 134 13.51 -13.99 -1.07
CA LEU A 134 13.36 -12.53 -1.15
C LEU A 134 12.40 -12.13 -2.28
N ARG A 135 12.54 -12.75 -3.45
CA ARG A 135 11.64 -12.52 -4.60
C ARG A 135 10.20 -12.92 -4.27
N LYS A 136 9.99 -14.08 -3.64
CA LYS A 136 8.67 -14.56 -3.22
C LYS A 136 7.98 -13.56 -2.29
N ARG A 137 8.69 -13.07 -1.27
CA ARG A 137 8.14 -12.05 -0.35
C ARG A 137 7.77 -10.77 -1.08
N ARG A 138 8.65 -10.26 -1.93
CA ARG A 138 8.38 -9.06 -2.74
C ARG A 138 7.11 -9.22 -3.57
N ASN A 139 6.97 -10.35 -4.26
CA ASN A 139 5.81 -10.62 -5.11
C ASN A 139 4.51 -10.69 -4.31
N VAL A 140 4.51 -11.38 -3.17
CA VAL A 140 3.35 -11.47 -2.27
C VAL A 140 2.94 -10.09 -1.76
N ILE A 141 3.89 -9.30 -1.25
CA ILE A 141 3.62 -7.95 -0.74
C ILE A 141 3.09 -7.06 -1.86
N ASN A 142 3.77 -7.02 -3.02
CA ASN A 142 3.36 -6.20 -4.15
C ASN A 142 1.96 -6.58 -4.66
N ASN A 143 1.66 -7.88 -4.73
CA ASN A 143 0.35 -8.35 -5.15
C ASN A 143 -0.75 -7.89 -4.18
N PHE A 144 -0.53 -8.03 -2.87
CA PHE A 144 -1.47 -7.53 -1.86
C PHE A 144 -1.68 -6.01 -1.97
N MET A 145 -0.61 -5.23 -2.11
CA MET A 145 -0.72 -3.77 -2.26
C MET A 145 -1.49 -3.38 -3.52
N ASN A 146 -1.21 -4.03 -4.65
CA ASN A 146 -1.92 -3.79 -5.90
C ASN A 146 -3.41 -4.15 -5.78
N GLN A 147 -3.74 -5.25 -5.10
CA GLN A 147 -5.15 -5.62 -4.88
C GLN A 147 -5.86 -4.60 -3.99
N ALA A 148 -5.24 -4.17 -2.88
CA ALA A 148 -5.82 -3.20 -1.95
C ALA A 148 -6.06 -1.84 -2.62
N MET A 149 -5.05 -1.35 -3.33
CA MET A 149 -5.14 -0.10 -4.10
C MET A 149 -6.19 -0.21 -5.21
N ASN A 150 -6.24 -1.33 -5.94
CA ASN A 150 -7.25 -1.54 -6.99
C ASN A 150 -8.67 -1.53 -6.41
N TYR A 151 -8.86 -2.16 -5.25
CA TYR A 151 -10.14 -2.20 -4.57
C TYR A 151 -10.60 -0.78 -4.18
N ILE A 152 -9.72 -0.01 -3.54
CA ILE A 152 -9.99 1.37 -3.11
C ILE A 152 -10.34 2.26 -4.30
N VAL A 153 -9.53 2.23 -5.37
CA VAL A 153 -9.77 3.06 -6.55
C VAL A 153 -11.07 2.67 -7.25
N LYS A 154 -11.33 1.36 -7.43
CA LYS A 154 -12.60 0.89 -8.00
C LYS A 154 -13.81 1.33 -7.18
N TYR A 155 -13.69 1.30 -5.85
CA TYR A 155 -14.72 1.82 -4.96
C TYR A 155 -14.96 3.32 -5.18
N CYS A 156 -13.89 4.12 -5.30
CA CYS A 156 -14.01 5.56 -5.55
C CYS A 156 -14.68 5.84 -6.90
N LEU A 157 -14.24 5.16 -7.96
CA LEU A 157 -14.83 5.29 -9.30
C LEU A 157 -16.32 4.92 -9.31
N LYS A 158 -16.69 3.80 -8.67
CA LYS A 158 -18.09 3.34 -8.61
C LYS A 158 -19.00 4.33 -7.88
N ASN A 159 -18.50 4.98 -6.83
CA ASN A 159 -19.27 5.91 -5.99
C ASN A 159 -19.07 7.39 -6.38
N LYS A 160 -18.36 7.65 -7.49
CA LYS A 160 -17.96 8.99 -7.95
C LYS A 160 -17.27 9.82 -6.87
N ILE A 161 -16.36 9.23 -6.09
CA ILE A 161 -15.62 9.93 -5.04
C ILE A 161 -14.41 10.65 -5.65
N GLY A 162 -14.40 11.99 -5.55
CA GLY A 162 -13.35 12.84 -6.10
C GLY A 162 -12.11 13.01 -5.21
N ASN A 163 -12.21 12.74 -3.90
CA ASN A 163 -11.10 12.97 -2.97
C ASN A 163 -10.80 11.75 -2.11
N ILE A 164 -9.53 11.42 -1.97
CA ILE A 164 -9.01 10.46 -0.99
C ILE A 164 -8.16 11.22 0.02
N VAL A 165 -8.50 11.05 1.30
CA VAL A 165 -7.74 11.58 2.42
C VAL A 165 -7.07 10.41 3.13
N ILE A 166 -5.77 10.47 3.34
CA ILE A 166 -5.03 9.41 4.04
C ILE A 166 -4.22 9.98 5.19
N GLY A 167 -4.27 9.28 6.32
CA GLY A 167 -3.44 9.60 7.46
C GLY A 167 -1.93 9.41 7.17
N GLU A 168 -1.12 10.31 7.72
CA GLU A 168 0.32 10.12 7.81
C GLU A 168 0.68 9.28 9.04
N LEU A 169 1.10 8.03 8.79
CA LEU A 169 1.60 7.10 9.81
C LEU A 169 2.80 7.71 10.56
N LYS A 170 2.55 8.23 11.76
CA LYS A 170 3.60 8.79 12.66
C LYS A 170 4.69 7.80 13.02
N GLU A 171 4.36 6.52 13.02
CA GLU A 171 5.23 5.43 13.45
C GLU A 171 6.45 5.24 12.54
N ILE A 172 6.36 5.66 11.27
CA ILE A 172 7.48 5.65 10.32
C ILE A 172 8.38 6.89 10.49
N LYS A 173 7.79 8.04 10.84
CA LYS A 173 8.52 9.32 10.98
C LYS A 173 9.30 9.44 12.29
N ASN A 174 8.75 8.92 13.40
CA ASN A 174 9.27 9.24 14.74
C ASN A 174 10.04 8.11 15.43
N GLY A 175 10.28 6.97 14.77
CA GLY A 175 11.00 5.84 15.38
C GLY A 175 10.37 5.35 16.69
N MET A 176 9.06 5.59 16.88
CA MET A 176 8.38 5.33 18.16
C MET A 176 8.44 3.84 18.50
N ASN A 177 8.85 3.53 19.72
CA ASN A 177 8.95 2.16 20.19
C ASN A 177 7.56 1.60 20.57
N LEU A 178 6.86 1.00 19.62
CA LEU A 178 5.56 0.34 19.78
C LEU A 178 5.67 -1.05 20.45
N GLY A 179 6.84 -1.35 21.01
CA GLY A 179 7.28 -2.65 21.49
C GLY A 179 7.94 -3.48 20.38
N ARG A 180 8.94 -4.29 20.76
CA ARG A 180 9.79 -5.10 19.86
C ARG A 180 9.00 -5.83 18.75
N ARG A 181 7.86 -6.42 19.12
CA ARG A 181 7.02 -7.21 18.20
C ARG A 181 6.24 -6.34 17.20
N ASN A 182 5.73 -5.19 17.61
CA ASN A 182 4.98 -4.31 16.70
C ASN A 182 5.93 -3.52 15.79
N ASN A 183 7.06 -3.02 16.32
CA ASN A 183 8.08 -2.34 15.51
C ASN A 183 8.57 -3.21 14.36
N GLN A 184 8.86 -4.49 14.66
CA GLN A 184 9.27 -5.44 13.64
C GLN A 184 8.18 -5.63 12.56
N ASN A 185 6.90 -5.76 12.96
CA ASN A 185 5.80 -5.91 11.99
C ASN A 185 5.59 -4.65 11.13
N PHE A 186 5.65 -3.45 11.72
CA PHE A 186 5.49 -2.17 11.03
C PHE A 186 6.64 -1.89 10.05
N GLN A 187 7.89 -2.18 10.44
CA GLN A 187 9.07 -2.05 9.57
C GLN A 187 8.96 -2.91 8.29
N TYR A 188 8.15 -3.97 8.31
CA TYR A 188 8.02 -4.91 7.19
C TYR A 188 6.84 -4.69 6.25
N ILE A 189 5.88 -3.83 6.60
CA ILE A 189 4.80 -3.43 5.68
C ILE A 189 5.21 -2.13 5.00
N PRO A 190 5.45 -2.11 3.67
CA PRO A 190 5.93 -0.93 2.98
C PRO A 190 4.78 0.04 2.70
N TYR A 191 4.28 0.72 3.74
CA TYR A 191 3.20 1.71 3.59
C TYR A 191 3.56 2.83 2.63
N GLY A 192 4.83 3.26 2.59
CA GLY A 192 5.31 4.23 1.61
C GLY A 192 5.11 3.75 0.17
N LEU A 193 5.36 2.46 -0.11
CA LEU A 193 5.11 1.87 -1.43
C LEU A 193 3.62 1.84 -1.76
N PHE A 194 2.76 1.52 -0.77
CA PHE A 194 1.32 1.55 -0.96
C PHE A 194 0.81 2.97 -1.27
N LYS A 195 1.23 3.97 -0.48
CA LYS A 195 0.90 5.38 -0.70
C LYS A 195 1.34 5.87 -2.07
N GLN A 196 2.58 5.56 -2.47
CA GLN A 196 3.09 5.91 -3.81
C GLN A 196 2.23 5.30 -4.92
N LYS A 197 1.91 4.00 -4.83
CA LYS A 197 1.06 3.31 -5.82
C LYS A 197 -0.35 3.89 -5.88
N LEU A 198 -0.93 4.18 -4.72
CA LEU A 198 -2.25 4.77 -4.62
C LEU A 198 -2.27 6.17 -5.23
N LYS A 199 -1.33 7.04 -4.87
CA LYS A 199 -1.18 8.39 -5.42
C LYS A 199 -1.10 8.37 -6.95
N LEU A 200 -0.21 7.56 -7.52
CA LEU A 200 -0.06 7.43 -8.98
C LEU A 200 -1.37 7.01 -9.65
N LYS A 201 -2.13 6.12 -9.01
CA LYS A 201 -3.40 5.66 -9.56
C LYS A 201 -4.52 6.67 -9.40
N CYS A 202 -4.51 7.44 -8.32
CA CYS A 202 -5.40 8.59 -8.14
C CYS A 202 -5.17 9.63 -9.22
N GLU A 203 -3.90 10.02 -9.46
CA GLU A 203 -3.51 10.94 -10.52
C GLU A 203 -3.99 10.46 -11.89
N TYR A 204 -3.81 9.16 -12.18
CA TYR A 204 -4.28 8.55 -13.43
C TYR A 204 -5.80 8.70 -13.65
N TYR A 205 -6.61 8.61 -12.59
CA TYR A 205 -8.07 8.73 -12.67
C TYR A 205 -8.63 10.12 -12.37
N GLY A 206 -7.78 11.10 -12.04
CA GLY A 206 -8.21 12.44 -11.63
C GLY A 206 -8.78 12.52 -10.21
N ILE A 207 -8.51 11.54 -9.35
CA ILE A 207 -8.87 11.57 -7.92
C ILE A 207 -7.85 12.42 -7.17
N ASN A 208 -8.30 13.37 -6.36
CA ASN A 208 -7.43 14.17 -5.50
C ASN A 208 -6.91 13.30 -4.35
N TYR A 209 -5.59 13.25 -4.17
CA TYR A 209 -4.95 12.51 -3.10
C TYR A 209 -4.35 13.49 -2.07
N ILE A 210 -4.83 13.41 -0.83
CA ILE A 210 -4.53 14.35 0.25
C ILE A 210 -3.93 13.58 1.43
N GLU A 211 -2.70 13.90 1.83
CA GLU A 211 -2.10 13.36 3.05
C GLU A 211 -2.26 14.34 4.23
N VAL A 212 -2.60 13.83 5.41
CA VAL A 212 -2.88 14.64 6.60
C VAL A 212 -2.16 14.06 7.82
N ASP A 213 -1.56 14.92 8.64
CA ASP A 213 -0.93 14.50 9.90
C ASP A 213 -1.96 13.89 10.88
N GLU A 214 -1.68 12.66 11.37
CA GLU A 214 -2.51 11.87 12.29
C GLU A 214 -2.48 12.35 13.76
N ALA A 215 -1.91 13.53 14.07
CA ALA A 215 -1.82 13.98 15.47
C ALA A 215 -3.17 13.93 16.21
N TYR A 216 -3.20 13.18 17.33
CA TYR A 216 -4.28 13.08 18.32
C TYR A 216 -5.66 12.59 17.81
N THR A 217 -5.73 11.94 16.65
CA THR A 217 -7.00 11.46 16.06
C THR A 217 -7.57 10.21 16.73
N SER A 218 -6.75 9.37 17.35
CA SER A 218 -7.19 8.07 17.92
C SER A 218 -7.87 8.16 19.29
N GLN A 219 -7.74 9.30 19.98
CA GLN A 219 -8.29 9.53 21.33
C GLN A 219 -9.51 10.45 21.33
N THR A 220 -9.69 11.19 20.23
CA THR A 220 -10.77 12.17 20.05
C THR A 220 -12.05 11.49 19.63
N CYS A 221 -13.18 11.80 20.26
CA CYS A 221 -14.48 11.30 19.83
C CYS A 221 -14.89 12.03 18.56
N SER A 222 -15.10 11.29 17.48
CA SER A 222 -15.55 11.85 16.20
C SER A 222 -16.93 12.50 16.26
N VAL A 223 -17.75 12.22 17.28
CA VAL A 223 -19.08 12.80 17.42
C VAL A 223 -19.05 14.10 18.24
N CYS A 224 -18.48 14.06 19.44
CA CYS A 224 -18.56 15.18 20.40
C CYS A 224 -17.24 15.93 20.65
N GLY A 225 -16.14 15.52 20.01
CA GLY A 225 -14.83 16.16 20.15
C GLY A 225 -14.09 15.87 21.45
N ASP A 226 -14.65 15.07 22.36
CA ASP A 226 -14.01 14.71 23.63
C ASP A 226 -12.70 13.96 23.43
N VAL A 227 -11.61 14.44 24.02
CA VAL A 227 -10.28 13.81 23.95
C VAL A 227 -10.04 13.05 25.24
N ASN A 228 -10.15 11.73 25.20
CA ASN A 228 -9.90 10.90 26.39
C ASN A 228 -9.27 9.56 26.00
N ARG A 229 -8.09 9.29 26.57
CA ARG A 229 -7.35 8.03 26.38
C ARG A 229 -8.19 6.80 26.75
N ASN A 230 -9.06 6.92 27.74
CA ASN A 230 -9.90 5.84 28.24
C ASN A 230 -11.16 5.58 27.38
N ASN A 231 -11.39 6.39 26.33
CA ASN A 231 -12.49 6.14 25.38
C ASN A 231 -12.18 4.94 24.48
N ARG A 232 -10.91 4.60 24.28
CA ARG A 232 -10.50 3.33 23.66
C ARG A 232 -10.49 2.23 24.72
N LYS A 233 -11.48 1.34 24.70
CA LYS A 233 -11.57 0.22 25.67
C LYS A 233 -10.61 -0.91 25.32
N TYR A 234 -10.67 -1.38 24.08
CA TYR A 234 -9.76 -2.37 23.51
C TYR A 234 -9.67 -2.20 22.00
N ARG A 235 -8.78 -2.95 21.33
CA ARG A 235 -8.63 -2.86 19.86
C ARG A 235 -9.95 -3.22 19.17
N GLY A 236 -10.54 -2.25 18.48
CA GLY A 236 -11.77 -2.42 17.70
C GLY A 236 -13.04 -1.97 18.41
N LEU A 237 -12.96 -1.50 19.67
CA LEU A 237 -14.09 -0.88 20.39
C LEU A 237 -13.70 0.48 20.98
N TYR A 238 -14.42 1.51 20.56
CA TYR A 238 -14.39 2.86 21.10
C TYR A 238 -15.73 3.16 21.78
N ILE A 239 -15.68 3.65 23.01
CA ILE A 239 -16.85 4.11 23.79
C ILE A 239 -16.51 5.50 24.32
N CYS A 240 -17.19 6.54 23.84
CA CYS A 240 -17.03 7.87 24.39
C CYS A 240 -17.72 7.98 25.75
N LYS A 241 -16.98 8.32 26.81
CA LYS A 241 -17.57 8.52 28.15
C LYS A 241 -18.45 9.77 28.23
N LYS A 242 -18.19 10.80 27.42
CA LYS A 242 -18.95 12.07 27.43
C LYS A 242 -20.31 11.96 26.74
N CYS A 243 -20.37 11.37 25.54
CA CYS A 243 -21.60 11.32 24.74
C CYS A 243 -22.15 9.91 24.52
N GLY A 244 -21.56 8.88 25.14
CA GLY A 244 -22.02 7.49 25.04
C GLY A 244 -21.80 6.81 23.67
N ASN A 245 -21.20 7.49 22.70
CA ASN A 245 -21.02 6.97 21.34
C ASN A 245 -20.17 5.68 21.31
N VAL A 246 -20.68 4.64 20.64
CA VAL A 246 -20.01 3.34 20.50
C VAL A 246 -19.73 3.06 19.03
N MET A 247 -18.46 2.86 18.67
CA MET A 247 -18.05 2.53 17.30
C MET A 247 -16.71 1.78 17.25
N ASN A 248 -16.33 1.31 16.06
CA ASN A 248 -15.01 0.76 15.85
C ASN A 248 -13.93 1.85 15.97
N THR A 249 -12.82 1.55 16.65
CA THR A 249 -11.74 2.53 16.89
C THR A 249 -11.13 3.07 15.60
N ASP A 250 -10.91 2.21 14.61
CA ASP A 250 -10.25 2.60 13.36
C ASP A 250 -11.22 3.41 12.48
N VAL A 251 -12.53 3.12 12.57
CA VAL A 251 -13.58 3.95 11.95
C VAL A 251 -13.63 5.33 12.59
N ASN A 252 -13.55 5.42 13.93
CA ASN A 252 -13.46 6.71 14.63
C ASN A 252 -12.22 7.51 14.18
N GLY A 253 -11.07 6.84 14.05
CA GLY A 253 -9.83 7.43 13.55
C GLY A 253 -9.98 7.99 12.14
N ALA A 254 -10.52 7.20 11.21
CA ALA A 254 -10.77 7.62 9.84
C ALA A 254 -11.75 8.81 9.75
N ILE A 255 -12.82 8.85 10.56
CA ILE A 255 -13.73 10.02 10.60
C ILE A 255 -13.00 11.26 11.10
N ASN A 256 -12.15 11.14 12.12
CA ASN A 256 -11.37 12.26 12.62
C ASN A 256 -10.37 12.79 11.59
N ILE A 257 -9.76 11.91 10.79
CA ILE A 257 -8.92 12.31 9.66
C ILE A 257 -9.75 13.08 8.63
N LEU A 258 -10.96 12.60 8.31
CA LEU A 258 -11.85 13.28 7.36
C LEU A 258 -12.20 14.69 7.82
N LYS A 259 -12.56 14.85 9.09
CA LYS A 259 -12.94 16.14 9.68
C LYS A 259 -11.85 17.22 9.61
N LYS A 260 -10.57 16.84 9.50
CA LYS A 260 -9.47 17.79 9.30
C LYS A 260 -9.47 18.44 7.92
N VAL A 261 -10.00 17.75 6.91
CA VAL A 261 -10.03 18.22 5.51
C VAL A 261 -11.41 18.76 5.14
N ALA A 262 -12.46 18.13 5.66
CA ALA A 262 -13.84 18.47 5.35
C ALA A 262 -14.68 18.45 6.64
N PRO A 263 -14.63 19.51 7.46
CA PRO A 263 -15.31 19.56 8.76
C PRO A 263 -16.83 19.41 8.65
N ASP A 264 -17.43 19.98 7.61
CA ASP A 264 -18.88 19.95 7.35
C ASP A 264 -19.37 18.60 6.79
N SER A 265 -18.46 17.80 6.22
CA SER A 265 -18.76 16.45 5.72
C SER A 265 -18.93 15.42 6.85
N GLY A 266 -18.65 15.82 8.09
CA GLY A 266 -18.57 14.94 9.26
C GLY A 266 -19.91 14.47 9.85
N ARG A 267 -21.06 14.75 9.22
CA ARG A 267 -22.37 14.18 9.62
C ARG A 267 -22.56 12.76 9.07
N ILE A 268 -21.57 11.88 9.26
CA ILE A 268 -21.73 10.43 9.05
C ILE A 268 -22.40 9.88 10.32
N GLY A 269 -23.67 10.20 10.52
CA GLY A 269 -24.34 9.94 11.79
C GLY A 269 -25.78 10.39 11.82
N GLY A 270 -26.62 9.83 10.93
CA GLY A 270 -28.01 9.63 11.32
C GLY A 270 -28.02 8.75 12.59
N SER A 271 -28.94 9.02 13.51
CA SER A 271 -29.14 8.39 14.83
C SER A 271 -29.34 6.85 14.83
N GLY A 272 -29.15 6.19 13.69
CA GLY A 272 -29.17 4.73 13.55
C GLY A 272 -27.84 4.11 13.95
N ARG A 273 -27.89 3.26 14.98
CA ARG A 273 -26.84 2.36 15.46
C ARG A 273 -25.95 1.84 14.30
N VAL A 274 -24.76 2.45 14.18
CA VAL A 274 -23.55 2.06 13.44
C VAL A 274 -23.68 0.96 12.39
N ASN A 275 -23.65 1.39 11.12
CA ASN A 275 -23.43 0.55 9.95
C ASN A 275 -22.15 -0.31 10.15
N ARG A 276 -22.29 -1.63 10.15
CA ARG A 276 -21.15 -2.55 10.36
C ARG A 276 -20.19 -2.46 9.18
N PRO A 277 -18.89 -2.16 9.39
CA PRO A 277 -17.97 -2.02 8.27
C PRO A 277 -17.83 -3.34 7.51
N VAL A 278 -17.92 -3.28 6.19
CA VAL A 278 -17.73 -4.45 5.32
C VAL A 278 -16.28 -4.89 5.41
N ARG A 279 -16.03 -6.18 5.71
CA ARG A 279 -14.68 -6.74 5.78
C ARG A 279 -14.28 -7.31 4.42
N VAL A 280 -13.23 -6.73 3.86
CA VAL A 280 -12.67 -7.12 2.57
C VAL A 280 -11.41 -7.95 2.82
N ARG A 281 -11.47 -9.24 2.47
CA ARG A 281 -10.33 -10.14 2.54
C ARG A 281 -9.69 -10.25 1.17
N LEU A 282 -8.45 -9.80 1.07
CA LEU A 282 -7.64 -9.94 -0.14
C LEU A 282 -6.74 -11.16 0.01
N PRO A 283 -6.66 -12.05 -0.99
CA PRO A 283 -5.73 -13.18 -0.97
C PRO A 283 -4.29 -12.66 -0.90
N ALA A 284 -3.64 -12.91 0.25
CA ALA A 284 -2.23 -12.57 0.46
C ALA A 284 -1.31 -13.52 -0.32
N THR A 285 -1.72 -14.76 -0.52
CA THR A 285 -1.03 -15.72 -1.38
C THR A 285 -1.73 -15.73 -2.73
N GLY A 286 -1.00 -15.45 -3.81
CA GLY A 286 -1.53 -15.64 -5.17
C GLY A 286 -2.07 -17.06 -5.36
N CYS A 287 -2.96 -17.23 -6.34
CA CYS A 287 -3.39 -18.55 -6.82
C CYS A 287 -2.22 -19.52 -6.79
N ARG A 288 -2.48 -20.71 -6.21
CA ARG A 288 -1.61 -21.87 -6.40
C ARG A 288 -1.47 -22.15 -7.89
#